data_AF-N1PIU3-F1
#
_entry.id   AF-N1PIU3-F1
#
_cell.length_a   1.000
_cell.length_b   1.000
_cell.length_c   1.000
_cell.angle_alpha   90.00
_cell.angle_beta   90.00
_cell.angle_gamma   90.00
#
_symmetry.space_group_name_H-M   'P 1'
#
loop_
_entity.id
_entity.type
_entity.pdbx_description
1 polymer ?
#
loop_
_entity_poly.entity_id
_entity_poly.type
_entity_poly.pdbx_seq_one_letter_code
_entity_poly.pdbx_strand_id
1 'polypeptide(L)'
;MGICVGLQALFEGSEENSSVPGLGVVKGRLERFRDDTKSVPHIGWNSAKTEANSDSVYGLRPDSKYYYVHSYAVPYREGELEKDGWTVAKARYGDQDFVGAIAKDNVLATQFHPEKSGAAGQRVLKAFLEGNKSQSLPAELDQNSVRDGLTRRIIACLDVRTNDNGDLVVTKGDQYDVREKSDKSVRNLGKPVQKAQQYYEQGADEVTFLNITSFRDTPLKDLPMLEVLRQASATVFVPLTIGGGIRDTTDPETGRVAPALEVATLYFKSGADKVSIGSDAVTAAEAYHASNKTLSGKTAIETISEAYGAQAVVVSVDPKRVYVPSADSTPHHTIETSNSGPNGEKFCWYACTIKGGRETRDLDVVQLLTAVEAMGAGEILLNCIDKDGTNSGFDLELIKMAKAAVRIPVIASSGAGNANHFAEVFEETDVDAALGAGMFHRGEWTVKQVKDELKKTGLLVRKFEEEV
;
A
#
# COMPACT_ATOMS: atom_id res chain seq x y z
N MET A 1 -9.11 -22.25 -9.74
CA MET A 1 -9.23 -21.22 -8.70
C MET A 1 -9.24 -19.85 -9.36
N GLY A 2 -10.17 -18.97 -8.99
CA GLY A 2 -10.15 -17.56 -9.39
C GLY A 2 -9.54 -16.68 -8.27
N ILE A 3 -8.73 -15.69 -8.61
CA ILE A 3 -8.10 -14.78 -7.63
C ILE A 3 -8.36 -13.34 -8.06
N CYS A 4 -8.82 -12.50 -7.14
CA CYS A 4 -9.17 -11.10 -7.38
C CYS A 4 -10.10 -10.97 -8.61
N VAL A 5 -9.65 -10.35 -9.71
CA VAL A 5 -10.41 -10.25 -10.97
C VAL A 5 -10.88 -11.62 -11.48
N GLY A 6 -10.18 -12.72 -11.16
CA GLY A 6 -10.63 -14.08 -11.45
C GLY A 6 -11.88 -14.52 -10.67
N LEU A 7 -12.11 -14.02 -9.45
CA LEU A 7 -13.40 -14.14 -8.77
C LEU A 7 -14.44 -13.26 -9.47
N GLN A 8 -14.08 -12.01 -9.75
CA GLN A 8 -15.00 -11.02 -10.32
C GLN A 8 -15.54 -11.47 -11.69
N ALA A 9 -14.69 -12.08 -12.50
CA ALA A 9 -15.03 -12.63 -13.81
C ALA A 9 -16.07 -13.74 -13.76
N LEU A 10 -16.30 -14.40 -12.61
CA LEU A 10 -17.36 -15.41 -12.48
C LEU A 10 -18.77 -14.78 -12.44
N PHE A 11 -18.88 -13.52 -12.06
CA PHE A 11 -20.13 -12.78 -11.94
C PHE A 11 -20.60 -12.22 -13.29
N GLU A 12 -21.72 -11.50 -13.33
CA GLU A 12 -22.32 -11.00 -14.57
C GLU A 12 -21.60 -9.74 -15.12
N GLY A 13 -20.81 -9.06 -14.29
CA GLY A 13 -20.01 -7.89 -14.66
C GLY A 13 -19.70 -6.97 -13.48
N SER A 14 -19.08 -5.83 -13.77
CA SER A 14 -18.67 -4.83 -12.77
C SER A 14 -19.18 -3.44 -13.13
N GLU A 15 -19.45 -2.60 -12.14
CA GLU A 15 -19.66 -1.16 -12.31
C GLU A 15 -18.42 -0.44 -12.84
N GLU A 16 -17.22 -0.96 -12.54
CA GLU A 16 -15.94 -0.39 -12.99
C GLU A 16 -15.88 -0.27 -14.52
N ASN A 17 -16.42 -1.28 -15.22
CA ASN A 17 -16.62 -1.23 -16.66
C ASN A 17 -17.91 -1.98 -17.01
N SER A 18 -19.03 -1.24 -16.97
CA SER A 18 -20.38 -1.78 -17.23
C SER A 18 -20.56 -2.39 -18.63
N SER A 19 -19.71 -2.03 -19.58
CA SER A 19 -19.75 -2.54 -20.95
C SER A 19 -19.15 -3.93 -21.13
N VAL A 20 -18.33 -4.39 -20.18
CA VAL A 20 -17.63 -5.68 -20.24
C VAL A 20 -18.42 -6.72 -19.45
N PRO A 21 -18.97 -7.78 -20.09
CA PRO A 21 -19.67 -8.84 -19.39
C PRO A 21 -18.67 -9.77 -18.68
N GLY A 22 -19.07 -10.31 -17.53
CA GLY A 22 -18.38 -11.46 -16.94
C GLY A 22 -18.87 -12.79 -17.51
N LEU A 23 -18.40 -13.90 -16.96
CA LEU A 23 -18.80 -15.25 -17.39
C LEU A 23 -20.26 -15.57 -17.03
N GLY A 24 -20.85 -14.86 -16.06
CA GLY A 24 -22.24 -15.05 -15.65
C GLY A 24 -22.53 -16.42 -15.02
N VAL A 25 -21.50 -17.08 -14.47
CA VAL A 25 -21.62 -18.36 -13.76
C VAL A 25 -22.28 -18.15 -12.39
N VAL A 26 -22.03 -16.99 -11.77
CA VAL A 26 -22.65 -16.54 -10.52
C VAL A 26 -23.49 -15.31 -10.83
N LYS A 27 -24.71 -15.26 -10.30
CA LYS A 27 -25.57 -14.08 -10.43
C LYS A 27 -25.06 -12.94 -9.56
N GLY A 28 -25.27 -11.71 -10.01
CA GLY A 28 -24.84 -10.52 -9.30
C GLY A 28 -23.75 -9.76 -10.05
N ARG A 29 -23.52 -8.52 -9.60
CA ARG A 29 -22.56 -7.60 -10.20
C ARG A 29 -21.70 -7.00 -9.10
N LEU A 30 -20.50 -6.57 -9.49
CA LEU A 30 -19.63 -5.85 -8.60
C LEU A 30 -20.03 -4.39 -8.53
N GLU A 31 -20.08 -3.87 -7.32
CA GLU A 31 -20.39 -2.47 -7.01
C GLU A 31 -19.15 -1.81 -6.41
N ARG A 32 -18.99 -0.50 -6.66
CA ARG A 32 -17.94 0.27 -5.97
C ARG A 32 -18.29 0.38 -4.48
N PHE A 33 -17.30 0.25 -3.60
CA PHE A 33 -17.51 0.61 -2.20
C PHE A 33 -17.92 2.08 -2.06
N ARG A 34 -18.78 2.35 -1.08
CA ARG A 34 -19.10 3.72 -0.67
C ARG A 34 -17.94 4.29 0.14
N ASP A 35 -17.53 5.51 -0.19
CA ASP A 35 -16.40 6.24 0.41
C ASP A 35 -16.84 7.39 1.33
N ASP A 36 -18.10 7.38 1.74
CA ASP A 36 -18.71 8.34 2.67
C ASP A 36 -18.13 8.22 4.09
N THR A 37 -17.85 6.99 4.52
CA THR A 37 -17.43 6.65 5.90
C THR A 37 -16.08 5.95 6.00
N LYS A 38 -15.44 5.68 4.87
CA LYS A 38 -14.20 4.89 4.79
C LYS A 38 -13.42 5.24 3.53
N SER A 39 -12.14 4.90 3.54
CA SER A 39 -11.30 5.08 2.37
C SER A 39 -11.69 4.10 1.25
N VAL A 40 -11.50 4.46 -0.02
CA VAL A 40 -11.64 3.52 -1.15
C VAL A 40 -10.50 3.81 -2.13
N PRO A 41 -9.70 2.83 -2.57
CA PRO A 41 -9.85 1.37 -2.46
C PRO A 41 -9.73 0.77 -1.04
N HIS A 42 -10.33 -0.41 -0.86
CA HIS A 42 -10.09 -1.29 0.29
C HIS A 42 -8.67 -1.89 0.16
N ILE A 43 -7.70 -1.30 0.85
CA ILE A 43 -6.29 -1.74 0.88
C ILE A 43 -5.91 -2.18 2.30
N GLY A 44 -5.76 -3.50 2.49
CA GLY A 44 -5.23 -4.03 3.73
C GLY A 44 -5.72 -5.43 4.04
N TRP A 45 -5.65 -5.78 5.32
CA TRP A 45 -5.85 -7.14 5.79
C TRP A 45 -7.18 -7.28 6.48
N ASN A 46 -8.07 -8.10 5.92
CA ASN A 46 -9.43 -8.31 6.40
C ASN A 46 -9.70 -9.82 6.58
N SER A 47 -10.81 -10.17 7.21
CA SER A 47 -11.21 -11.57 7.40
C SER A 47 -11.83 -12.16 6.13
N ALA A 48 -11.98 -13.48 6.10
CA ALA A 48 -12.85 -14.21 5.18
C ALA A 48 -13.56 -15.30 5.99
N LYS A 49 -14.79 -15.03 6.44
CA LYS A 49 -15.52 -15.85 7.41
C LYS A 49 -16.67 -16.59 6.74
N THR A 50 -16.67 -17.90 6.90
CA THR A 50 -17.86 -18.74 6.69
C THR A 50 -18.72 -18.73 7.94
N GLU A 51 -19.97 -19.16 7.85
CA GLU A 51 -20.84 -19.26 9.03
C GLU A 51 -20.26 -20.17 10.13
N ALA A 52 -20.55 -19.85 11.38
CA ALA A 52 -19.76 -20.17 12.57
C ALA A 52 -19.76 -21.65 13.04
N ASN A 53 -20.20 -22.61 12.25
CA ASN A 53 -20.34 -24.02 12.68
C ASN A 53 -19.80 -25.05 11.68
N SER A 54 -19.02 -24.65 10.68
CA SER A 54 -18.47 -25.58 9.68
C SER A 54 -16.95 -25.69 9.78
N ASP A 55 -16.42 -26.81 9.30
CA ASP A 55 -15.04 -26.94 8.87
C ASP A 55 -14.60 -25.73 8.01
N SER A 56 -13.29 -25.46 7.98
CA SER A 56 -12.69 -24.52 7.05
C SER A 56 -12.99 -24.90 5.60
N VAL A 57 -13.26 -23.88 4.78
CA VAL A 57 -13.38 -24.02 3.33
C VAL A 57 -12.02 -23.76 2.71
N TYR A 58 -11.40 -24.78 2.11
CA TYR A 58 -10.07 -24.68 1.50
C TYR A 58 -9.04 -23.97 2.39
N GLY A 59 -8.96 -24.33 3.68
CA GLY A 59 -7.98 -23.78 4.61
C GLY A 59 -8.23 -22.34 5.07
N LEU A 60 -9.38 -21.74 4.71
CA LEU A 60 -9.84 -20.46 5.26
C LEU A 60 -10.05 -20.55 6.77
N ARG A 61 -9.56 -19.55 7.51
CA ARG A 61 -9.74 -19.48 8.96
C ARG A 61 -10.33 -18.14 9.38
N PRO A 62 -11.31 -18.13 10.30
CA PRO A 62 -11.96 -16.90 10.75
C PRO A 62 -11.05 -16.00 11.59
N ASP A 63 -9.99 -16.54 12.18
CA ASP A 63 -8.97 -15.82 12.95
C ASP A 63 -7.71 -15.47 12.14
N SER A 64 -7.65 -15.84 10.86
CA SER A 64 -6.64 -15.36 9.92
C SER A 64 -7.08 -14.08 9.22
N LYS A 65 -6.11 -13.32 8.71
CA LYS A 65 -6.34 -12.15 7.88
C LYS A 65 -5.73 -12.35 6.50
N TYR A 66 -6.45 -11.87 5.48
CA TYR A 66 -6.09 -11.98 4.07
C TYR A 66 -5.98 -10.60 3.45
N TYR A 67 -5.09 -10.44 2.48
CA TYR A 67 -4.81 -9.16 1.84
C TYR A 67 -5.79 -8.87 0.70
N TYR A 68 -6.56 -7.80 0.87
CA TYR A 68 -7.49 -7.25 -0.09
C TYR A 68 -6.95 -5.93 -0.65
N VAL A 69 -7.15 -5.71 -1.95
CA VAL A 69 -6.67 -4.53 -2.67
C VAL A 69 -7.60 -4.22 -3.86
N HIS A 70 -8.77 -3.62 -3.58
CA HIS A 70 -9.82 -3.42 -4.60
C HIS A 70 -10.78 -2.26 -4.26
N SER A 71 -11.32 -1.60 -5.30
CA SER A 71 -12.38 -0.59 -5.16
C SER A 71 -13.79 -1.18 -5.32
N TYR A 72 -13.91 -2.29 -6.04
CA TYR A 72 -15.17 -2.93 -6.42
C TYR A 72 -15.28 -4.32 -5.80
N ALA A 73 -16.47 -4.67 -5.32
CA ALA A 73 -16.72 -5.95 -4.68
C ALA A 73 -18.15 -6.42 -4.98
N VAL A 74 -18.40 -7.72 -4.88
CA VAL A 74 -19.78 -8.23 -4.87
C VAL A 74 -20.37 -8.01 -3.48
N PRO A 75 -21.45 -7.21 -3.33
CA PRO A 75 -22.14 -7.08 -2.06
C PRO A 75 -22.64 -8.44 -1.58
N TYR A 76 -22.45 -8.73 -0.29
CA TYR A 76 -22.95 -9.97 0.27
C TYR A 76 -24.35 -9.76 0.84
N ARG A 77 -25.27 -10.64 0.45
CA ARG A 77 -26.63 -10.71 0.99
C ARG A 77 -26.91 -12.15 1.40
N GLU A 78 -27.26 -12.31 2.67
CA GLU A 78 -27.46 -13.62 3.29
C GLU A 78 -28.49 -14.46 2.52
N GLY A 79 -28.10 -15.68 2.15
CA GLY A 79 -28.94 -16.65 1.47
C GLY A 79 -29.05 -16.48 -0.05
N GLU A 80 -28.56 -15.38 -0.64
CA GLU A 80 -28.69 -15.16 -2.09
C GLU A 80 -27.79 -16.07 -2.94
N LEU A 81 -26.58 -16.36 -2.48
CA LEU A 81 -25.66 -17.26 -3.19
C LEU A 81 -25.80 -18.70 -2.67
N GLU A 82 -26.08 -18.85 -1.38
CA GLU A 82 -26.25 -20.12 -0.70
C GLU A 82 -27.44 -20.91 -1.26
N LYS A 83 -28.54 -20.24 -1.63
CA LYS A 83 -29.69 -20.89 -2.30
C LYS A 83 -29.32 -21.56 -3.62
N ASP A 84 -28.28 -21.07 -4.29
CA ASP A 84 -27.75 -21.63 -5.53
C ASP A 84 -26.62 -22.65 -5.26
N GLY A 85 -26.39 -23.02 -3.99
CA GLY A 85 -25.44 -24.05 -3.57
C GLY A 85 -24.00 -23.55 -3.42
N TRP A 86 -23.78 -22.23 -3.34
CA TRP A 86 -22.46 -21.67 -3.07
C TRP A 86 -22.18 -21.62 -1.58
N THR A 87 -20.98 -22.05 -1.18
CA THR A 87 -20.43 -21.70 0.13
C THR A 87 -19.76 -20.34 0.01
N VAL A 88 -20.11 -19.40 0.89
CA VAL A 88 -19.58 -18.04 0.88
C VAL A 88 -18.74 -17.78 2.14
N ALA A 89 -17.53 -17.26 1.95
CA ALA A 89 -16.78 -16.63 3.02
C ALA A 89 -16.93 -15.12 2.87
N LYS A 90 -17.66 -14.48 3.78
CA LYS A 90 -17.90 -13.03 3.74
C LYS A 90 -16.82 -12.25 4.49
N ALA A 91 -16.70 -10.99 4.15
CA ALA A 91 -15.86 -10.01 4.82
C ALA A 91 -16.66 -8.72 5.01
N ARG A 92 -16.25 -7.87 5.95
CA ARG A 92 -16.90 -6.59 6.21
C ARG A 92 -15.92 -5.43 6.08
N TYR A 93 -16.26 -4.42 5.29
CA TYR A 93 -15.49 -3.20 5.16
C TYR A 93 -16.32 -1.97 5.50
N GLY A 94 -15.99 -1.33 6.62
CA GLY A 94 -16.85 -0.34 7.27
C GLY A 94 -18.22 -0.93 7.58
N ASP A 95 -19.24 -0.44 6.90
CA ASP A 95 -20.63 -0.83 7.04
C ASP A 95 -21.13 -1.80 5.95
N GLN A 96 -20.28 -2.21 5.00
CA GLN A 96 -20.64 -3.07 3.88
C GLN A 96 -20.08 -4.50 4.05
N ASP A 97 -20.97 -5.49 4.05
CA ASP A 97 -20.60 -6.90 3.90
C ASP A 97 -20.42 -7.21 2.41
N PHE A 98 -19.36 -7.96 2.08
CA PHE A 98 -19.02 -8.34 0.72
C PHE A 98 -18.49 -9.77 0.64
N VAL A 99 -18.50 -10.32 -0.57
CA VAL A 99 -17.99 -11.67 -0.86
C VAL A 99 -16.46 -11.65 -0.80
N GLY A 100 -15.89 -12.30 0.22
CA GLY A 100 -14.44 -12.48 0.37
C GLY A 100 -13.91 -13.70 -0.39
N ALA A 101 -14.67 -14.80 -0.40
CA ALA A 101 -14.45 -15.97 -1.24
C ALA A 101 -15.75 -16.74 -1.49
N ILE A 102 -15.77 -17.52 -2.57
CA ILE A 102 -16.86 -18.47 -2.89
C ILE A 102 -16.29 -19.84 -3.26
N ALA A 103 -17.02 -20.89 -2.93
CA ALA A 103 -16.70 -22.25 -3.33
C ALA A 103 -17.96 -23.04 -3.71
N LYS A 104 -17.86 -23.84 -4.78
CA LYS A 104 -18.90 -24.80 -5.20
C LYS A 104 -18.27 -25.84 -6.11
N ASP A 105 -18.55 -27.12 -5.86
CA ASP A 105 -18.02 -28.24 -6.63
C ASP A 105 -16.48 -28.20 -6.79
N ASN A 106 -15.97 -27.91 -7.98
CA ASN A 106 -14.53 -27.77 -8.28
C ASN A 106 -14.06 -26.31 -8.38
N VAL A 107 -14.94 -25.34 -8.08
CA VAL A 107 -14.64 -23.92 -8.10
C VAL A 107 -14.30 -23.43 -6.70
N LEU A 108 -13.16 -22.75 -6.59
CA LEU A 108 -12.81 -21.87 -5.48
C LEU A 108 -12.44 -20.52 -6.10
N ALA A 109 -12.95 -19.43 -5.57
CA ALA A 109 -12.50 -18.11 -5.94
C ALA A 109 -12.37 -17.18 -4.73
N THR A 110 -11.36 -16.32 -4.72
CA THR A 110 -11.07 -15.39 -3.62
C THR A 110 -11.02 -13.95 -4.14
N GLN A 111 -11.62 -13.01 -3.43
CA GLN A 111 -11.48 -11.58 -3.71
C GLN A 111 -10.15 -11.05 -3.18
N PHE A 112 -9.64 -11.62 -2.09
CA PHE A 112 -8.29 -11.38 -1.60
C PHE A 112 -7.24 -12.13 -2.45
N HIS A 113 -5.98 -11.71 -2.32
CA HIS A 113 -4.82 -12.32 -2.95
C HIS A 113 -4.13 -13.31 -1.99
N PRO A 114 -4.36 -14.62 -2.10
CA PRO A 114 -3.71 -15.60 -1.22
C PRO A 114 -2.17 -15.58 -1.33
N GLU A 115 -1.63 -15.32 -2.52
CA GLU A 115 -0.20 -15.16 -2.77
C GLU A 115 0.42 -13.91 -2.10
N LYS A 116 -0.42 -12.97 -1.66
CA LYS A 116 -0.03 -11.77 -0.88
C LYS A 116 -0.51 -11.80 0.57
N SER A 117 -1.04 -12.94 1.02
CA SER A 117 -1.60 -13.09 2.36
C SER A 117 -0.68 -13.88 3.31
N GLY A 118 0.62 -13.95 3.03
CA GLY A 118 1.59 -14.73 3.80
C GLY A 118 1.21 -16.21 3.92
N ALA A 119 1.59 -16.84 5.04
CA ALA A 119 1.27 -18.24 5.31
C ALA A 119 -0.25 -18.52 5.31
N ALA A 120 -1.09 -17.57 5.74
CA ALA A 120 -2.54 -17.73 5.71
C ALA A 120 -3.08 -17.98 4.29
N GLY A 121 -2.57 -17.25 3.30
CA GLY A 121 -2.97 -17.45 1.91
C GLY A 121 -2.26 -18.63 1.24
N GLN A 122 -1.01 -18.91 1.59
CA GLN A 122 -0.32 -20.12 1.13
C GLN A 122 -1.05 -21.39 1.58
N ARG A 123 -1.64 -21.41 2.78
CA ARG A 123 -2.53 -22.50 3.24
C ARG A 123 -3.75 -22.67 2.33
N VAL A 124 -4.36 -21.57 1.87
CA VAL A 124 -5.49 -21.63 0.93
C VAL A 124 -5.05 -22.21 -0.42
N LEU A 125 -3.90 -21.78 -0.94
CA LEU A 125 -3.33 -22.30 -2.19
C LEU A 125 -3.02 -23.79 -2.08
N LYS A 126 -2.36 -24.21 -0.99
CA LYS A 126 -2.05 -25.62 -0.71
C LYS A 126 -3.31 -26.47 -0.62
N ALA A 127 -4.31 -26.02 0.14
CA ALA A 127 -5.58 -26.72 0.25
C ALA A 127 -6.29 -26.88 -1.10
N PHE A 128 -6.25 -25.85 -1.96
CA PHE A 128 -6.78 -25.93 -3.32
C PHE A 128 -6.02 -26.95 -4.18
N LEU A 129 -4.69 -26.90 -4.18
CA LEU A 129 -3.83 -27.79 -4.99
C LEU A 129 -3.93 -29.27 -4.56
N GLU A 130 -4.10 -29.52 -3.27
CA GLU A 130 -4.26 -30.87 -2.71
C GLU A 130 -5.70 -31.39 -2.77
N GLY A 131 -6.67 -30.55 -3.16
CA GLY A 131 -8.08 -30.91 -3.19
C GLY A 131 -8.75 -30.99 -1.81
N ASN A 132 -8.12 -30.40 -0.79
CA ASN A 132 -8.61 -30.36 0.59
C ASN A 132 -9.71 -29.31 0.76
N LYS A 133 -10.95 -29.67 0.43
CA LYS A 133 -12.09 -28.74 0.44
C LYS A 133 -12.56 -28.36 1.84
N SER A 134 -12.47 -29.30 2.79
CA SER A 134 -13.00 -29.20 4.14
C SER A 134 -11.93 -29.65 5.13
N GLN A 135 -11.63 -28.87 6.15
CA GLN A 135 -10.76 -29.28 7.27
C GLN A 135 -11.28 -28.70 8.58
N SER A 136 -11.25 -29.48 9.66
CA SER A 136 -11.70 -28.97 10.97
C SER A 136 -10.85 -27.79 11.43
N LEU A 137 -11.54 -26.80 11.99
CA LEU A 137 -10.90 -25.62 12.56
C LEU A 137 -10.14 -25.99 13.84
N PRO A 138 -9.09 -25.22 14.21
CA PRO A 138 -8.45 -25.38 15.51
C PRO A 138 -9.44 -25.26 16.67
N ALA A 139 -9.21 -26.01 17.75
CA ALA A 139 -10.10 -26.03 18.93
C ALA A 139 -10.21 -24.67 19.63
N GLU A 140 -9.17 -23.84 19.56
CA GLU A 140 -9.15 -22.47 20.08
C GLU A 140 -8.78 -21.49 18.98
N LEU A 141 -9.66 -20.52 18.74
CA LEU A 141 -9.43 -19.40 17.83
C LEU A 141 -8.96 -18.18 18.61
N ASP A 142 -8.07 -17.36 18.04
CA ASP A 142 -7.68 -16.09 18.65
C ASP A 142 -8.85 -15.09 18.55
N GLN A 143 -9.59 -14.92 19.64
CA GLN A 143 -10.76 -14.05 19.72
C GLN A 143 -10.47 -12.60 19.31
N ASN A 144 -9.25 -12.11 19.52
CA ASN A 144 -8.88 -10.77 19.06
C ASN A 144 -8.81 -10.69 17.54
N SER A 145 -8.33 -11.75 16.88
CA SER A 145 -8.14 -11.82 15.44
C SER A 145 -9.44 -12.15 14.68
N VAL A 146 -10.44 -12.68 15.37
CA VAL A 146 -11.79 -12.90 14.85
C VAL A 146 -12.53 -11.59 14.58
N ARG A 147 -12.15 -10.44 15.17
CA ARG A 147 -12.83 -9.16 14.95
C ARG A 147 -12.83 -8.75 13.46
N ASP A 148 -13.97 -8.29 12.95
CA ASP A 148 -14.10 -7.81 11.56
C ASP A 148 -13.40 -6.48 11.33
N GLY A 149 -13.12 -6.18 10.06
CA GLY A 149 -12.51 -4.94 9.62
C GLY A 149 -11.01 -5.05 9.34
N LEU A 150 -10.45 -3.95 8.85
CA LEU A 150 -9.03 -3.84 8.53
C LEU A 150 -8.17 -3.89 9.80
N THR A 151 -7.07 -4.64 9.73
CA THR A 151 -6.01 -4.50 10.72
C THR A 151 -5.28 -3.16 10.55
N ARG A 152 -4.68 -2.64 11.61
CA ARG A 152 -3.68 -1.57 11.56
C ARG A 152 -2.46 -2.05 10.78
N ARG A 153 -2.31 -1.56 9.55
CA ARG A 153 -1.29 -2.01 8.59
C ARG A 153 0.05 -1.35 8.89
N ILE A 154 1.09 -2.18 9.08
CA ILE A 154 2.46 -1.74 9.38
C ILE A 154 3.38 -2.02 8.20
N ILE A 155 3.87 -0.94 7.58
CA ILE A 155 4.71 -1.00 6.39
C ILE A 155 6.18 -0.86 6.78
N ALA A 156 7.02 -1.75 6.27
CA ALA A 156 8.47 -1.64 6.40
C ALA A 156 9.07 -1.06 5.13
N CYS A 157 9.96 -0.08 5.26
CA CYS A 157 10.54 0.62 4.12
C CYS A 157 12.07 0.54 4.11
N LEU A 158 12.66 0.39 2.92
CA LEU A 158 14.09 0.44 2.70
C LEU A 158 14.49 1.29 1.50
N ASP A 159 15.60 2.02 1.63
CA ASP A 159 16.25 2.70 0.51
C ASP A 159 17.12 1.70 -0.26
N VAL A 160 17.05 1.74 -1.60
CA VAL A 160 17.96 0.99 -2.48
C VAL A 160 18.84 1.98 -3.22
N ARG A 161 20.15 1.97 -2.91
CA ARG A 161 21.17 2.84 -3.51
C ARG A 161 22.17 2.02 -4.32
N THR A 162 22.89 2.69 -5.21
CA THR A 162 24.08 2.14 -5.86
C THR A 162 25.33 2.67 -5.15
N ASN A 163 26.27 1.81 -4.77
CA ASN A 163 27.57 2.22 -4.24
C ASN A 163 28.58 2.52 -5.37
N ASP A 164 29.78 2.98 -5.00
CA ASP A 164 30.84 3.33 -5.96
C ASP A 164 31.28 2.17 -6.87
N ASN A 165 31.06 0.92 -6.45
CA ASN A 165 31.37 -0.29 -7.24
C ASN A 165 30.21 -0.73 -8.15
N GLY A 166 29.06 -0.05 -8.09
CA GLY A 166 27.85 -0.42 -8.84
C GLY A 166 26.96 -1.47 -8.16
N ASP A 167 27.25 -1.85 -6.90
CA ASP A 167 26.42 -2.77 -6.12
C ASP A 167 25.19 -2.07 -5.55
N LEU A 168 24.11 -2.83 -5.36
CA LEU A 168 22.94 -2.35 -4.65
C LEU A 168 23.13 -2.51 -3.14
N VAL A 169 22.97 -1.42 -2.41
CA VAL A 169 23.07 -1.39 -0.96
C VAL A 169 21.82 -0.79 -0.34
N VAL A 170 21.52 -1.24 0.87
CA VAL A 170 20.47 -0.67 1.70
C VAL A 170 21.12 0.27 2.70
N THR A 171 20.59 1.49 2.80
CA THR A 171 20.99 2.41 3.86
C THR A 171 19.75 2.97 4.54
N LYS A 172 19.93 3.50 5.75
CA LYS A 172 19.04 4.54 6.22
C LYS A 172 19.81 5.57 7.03
N GLY A 173 19.70 6.83 6.61
CA GLY A 173 19.80 7.99 7.49
C GLY A 173 21.18 8.35 8.05
N ASP A 174 22.14 7.42 8.13
CA ASP A 174 23.51 7.72 8.57
C ASP A 174 24.51 7.23 7.53
N GLN A 175 25.59 8.00 7.34
CA GLN A 175 26.75 7.68 6.52
C GLN A 175 27.39 6.37 7.00
N TYR A 176 26.88 5.23 6.58
CA TYR A 176 27.64 3.99 6.62
C TYR A 176 28.68 4.05 5.50
N ASP A 177 29.95 4.12 5.88
CA ASP A 177 31.11 4.00 5.01
C ASP A 177 31.05 2.61 4.34
N VAL A 178 30.54 2.57 3.10
CA VAL A 178 30.27 1.34 2.35
C VAL A 178 31.58 0.77 1.81
N ARG A 179 32.46 0.31 2.69
CA ARG A 179 33.74 -0.32 2.35
C ARG A 179 33.75 -1.80 2.72
N GLU A 180 32.78 -2.56 2.20
CA GLU A 180 32.95 -4.01 2.13
C GLU A 180 33.55 -4.36 0.76
N LYS A 181 34.83 -4.71 0.76
CA LYS A 181 35.53 -5.22 -0.42
C LYS A 181 35.08 -6.66 -0.66
N SER A 182 34.37 -6.91 -1.76
CA SER A 182 34.25 -8.25 -2.33
C SER A 182 34.83 -8.26 -3.74
N ASP A 183 35.91 -9.03 -3.93
CA ASP A 183 36.44 -9.37 -5.25
C ASP A 183 35.46 -10.32 -5.95
N LYS A 184 34.66 -9.80 -6.89
CA LYS A 184 34.11 -10.50 -8.08
C LYS A 184 33.20 -9.58 -8.89
N SER A 185 33.21 -9.75 -10.20
CA SER A 185 32.45 -9.00 -11.21
C SER A 185 30.92 -9.24 -11.21
N VAL A 186 30.33 -9.57 -10.07
CA VAL A 186 28.89 -9.81 -9.89
C VAL A 186 28.35 -8.80 -8.91
N ARG A 187 27.46 -7.91 -9.36
CA ARG A 187 26.81 -6.91 -8.49
C ARG A 187 26.10 -7.61 -7.33
N ASN A 188 26.39 -7.23 -6.10
CA ASN A 188 25.78 -7.85 -4.93
C ASN A 188 24.33 -7.35 -4.72
N LEU A 189 23.36 -8.03 -5.34
CA LEU A 189 21.92 -7.75 -5.20
C LEU A 189 21.33 -8.28 -3.88
N GLY A 190 22.10 -9.05 -3.09
CA GLY A 190 21.58 -9.82 -1.97
C GLY A 190 21.13 -8.99 -0.77
N LYS A 191 21.69 -7.79 -0.57
CA LYS A 191 21.40 -6.96 0.62
C LYS A 191 19.94 -6.45 0.66
N PRO A 192 19.39 -5.82 -0.40
CA PRO A 192 17.97 -5.44 -0.43
C PRO A 192 17.02 -6.63 -0.30
N VAL A 193 17.32 -7.74 -0.98
CA VAL A 193 16.47 -8.95 -0.96
C VAL A 193 16.41 -9.56 0.43
N GLN A 194 17.57 -9.79 1.07
CA GLN A 194 17.65 -10.33 2.43
C GLN A 194 16.96 -9.42 3.44
N LYS A 195 17.07 -8.10 3.28
CA LYS A 195 16.41 -7.16 4.18
C LYS A 195 14.89 -7.18 4.02
N ALA A 196 14.39 -7.27 2.79
CA ALA A 196 12.95 -7.42 2.52
C ALA A 196 12.40 -8.73 3.11
N GLN A 197 13.15 -9.84 2.94
CA GLN A 197 12.82 -11.13 3.56
C GLN A 197 12.79 -11.02 5.08
N GLN A 198 13.79 -10.38 5.69
CA GLN A 198 13.84 -10.16 7.13
C GLN A 198 12.61 -9.36 7.62
N TYR A 199 12.20 -8.31 6.91
CA TYR A 199 11.00 -7.55 7.27
C TYR A 199 9.73 -8.39 7.19
N TYR A 200 9.59 -9.21 6.14
CA TYR A 200 8.47 -10.14 6.00
C TYR A 200 8.41 -11.14 7.16
N GLU A 201 9.52 -11.81 7.46
CA GLU A 201 9.64 -12.79 8.56
C GLU A 201 9.42 -12.14 9.93
N GLN A 202 9.72 -10.84 10.06
CA GLN A 202 9.41 -10.04 11.23
C GLN A 202 7.97 -9.52 11.25
N GLY A 203 7.12 -9.93 10.32
CA GLY A 203 5.69 -9.63 10.33
C GLY A 203 5.27 -8.35 9.62
N ALA A 204 6.10 -7.76 8.74
CA ALA A 204 5.69 -6.67 7.87
C ALA A 204 4.39 -7.00 7.12
N ASP A 205 3.48 -6.04 7.04
CA ASP A 205 2.24 -6.18 6.27
C ASP A 205 2.43 -5.82 4.80
N GLU A 206 3.50 -5.09 4.50
CA GLU A 206 3.90 -4.61 3.18
C GLU A 206 5.38 -4.19 3.26
N VAL A 207 6.12 -4.36 2.17
CA VAL A 207 7.51 -3.91 2.04
C VAL A 207 7.62 -2.87 0.92
N THR A 208 8.12 -1.68 1.26
CA THR A 208 8.36 -0.59 0.30
C THR A 208 9.84 -0.45 -0.01
N PHE A 209 10.17 -0.39 -1.29
CA PHE A 209 11.51 -0.10 -1.82
C PHE A 209 11.52 1.33 -2.37
N LEU A 210 12.41 2.17 -1.83
CA LEU A 210 12.68 3.49 -2.38
C LEU A 210 13.92 3.42 -3.28
N ASN A 211 13.69 3.37 -4.58
CA ASN A 211 14.74 3.34 -5.60
C ASN A 211 15.35 4.73 -5.79
N ILE A 212 16.56 4.86 -5.29
CA ILE A 212 17.39 6.06 -5.39
C ILE A 212 18.76 5.73 -5.98
N THR A 213 18.80 4.67 -6.79
CA THR A 213 19.96 4.31 -7.60
C THR A 213 20.29 5.41 -8.62
N SER A 214 21.54 5.43 -9.08
CA SER A 214 21.99 6.35 -10.13
C SER A 214 21.29 6.11 -11.48
N PHE A 215 20.63 4.96 -11.65
CA PHE A 215 19.94 4.56 -12.87
C PHE A 215 18.44 4.80 -12.84
N ARG A 216 17.89 5.36 -11.75
CA ARG A 216 16.45 5.63 -11.61
C ARG A 216 15.89 6.52 -12.73
N ASP A 217 16.75 7.27 -13.41
CA ASP A 217 16.41 8.15 -14.54
C ASP A 217 16.36 7.40 -15.89
N THR A 218 16.73 6.12 -15.91
CA THR A 218 16.63 5.18 -17.04
C THR A 218 16.07 3.81 -16.61
N PRO A 219 14.77 3.72 -16.27
CA PRO A 219 14.13 2.48 -15.81
C PRO A 219 14.29 1.26 -16.74
N LEU A 220 14.35 1.48 -18.06
CA LEU A 220 14.60 0.40 -19.04
C LEU A 220 15.97 -0.28 -18.85
N LYS A 221 16.92 0.41 -18.20
CA LYS A 221 18.25 -0.12 -17.86
C LYS A 221 18.37 -0.45 -16.37
N ASP A 222 17.29 -0.31 -15.60
CA ASP A 222 17.24 -0.61 -14.17
C ASP A 222 17.01 -2.11 -13.88
N LEU A 223 17.69 -2.95 -14.66
CA LEU A 223 17.75 -4.39 -14.46
C LEU A 223 18.10 -4.77 -13.01
N PRO A 224 18.98 -4.06 -12.28
CA PRO A 224 19.27 -4.40 -10.89
C PRO A 224 18.05 -4.30 -9.97
N MET A 225 17.26 -3.22 -10.03
CA MET A 225 16.08 -3.07 -9.17
C MET A 225 14.97 -4.04 -9.57
N LEU A 226 14.79 -4.28 -10.88
CA LEU A 226 13.86 -5.29 -11.38
C LEU A 226 14.21 -6.70 -10.88
N GLU A 227 15.50 -7.04 -10.83
CA GLU A 227 15.96 -8.33 -10.31
C GLU A 227 15.83 -8.42 -8.78
N VAL A 228 16.03 -7.32 -8.04
CA VAL A 228 15.75 -7.28 -6.59
C VAL A 228 14.29 -7.62 -6.31
N LEU A 229 13.34 -7.03 -7.06
CA LEU A 229 11.92 -7.35 -6.90
C LEU A 229 11.64 -8.80 -7.28
N ARG A 230 12.25 -9.31 -8.35
CA ARG A 230 12.07 -10.71 -8.79
C ARG A 230 12.54 -11.69 -7.71
N GLN A 231 13.69 -11.43 -7.10
CA GLN A 231 14.23 -12.28 -6.03
C GLN A 231 13.46 -12.12 -4.72
N ALA A 232 13.07 -10.89 -4.34
CA ALA A 232 12.26 -10.66 -3.15
C ALA A 232 10.88 -11.34 -3.27
N SER A 233 10.22 -11.21 -4.42
CA SER A 233 8.89 -11.80 -4.65
C SER A 233 8.87 -13.33 -4.63
N ALA A 234 10.03 -13.99 -4.73
CA ALA A 234 10.14 -15.45 -4.61
C ALA A 234 9.94 -15.97 -3.17
N THR A 235 10.14 -15.12 -2.15
CA THR A 235 10.04 -15.53 -0.74
C THR A 235 9.18 -14.59 0.12
N VAL A 236 8.94 -13.36 -0.34
CA VAL A 236 8.15 -12.34 0.36
C VAL A 236 6.71 -12.34 -0.16
N PHE A 237 5.83 -13.04 0.56
CA PHE A 237 4.42 -13.24 0.20
C PHE A 237 3.49 -12.19 0.83
N VAL A 238 3.93 -10.94 0.82
CA VAL A 238 3.17 -9.74 1.18
C VAL A 238 3.32 -8.70 0.05
N PRO A 239 2.50 -7.65 0.01
CA PRO A 239 2.59 -6.62 -1.01
C PRO A 239 3.97 -5.95 -1.05
N LEU A 240 4.47 -5.73 -2.27
CA LEU A 240 5.71 -5.03 -2.56
C LEU A 240 5.40 -3.72 -3.29
N THR A 241 5.85 -2.60 -2.71
CA THR A 241 5.70 -1.27 -3.31
C THR A 241 7.06 -0.77 -3.79
N ILE A 242 7.13 -0.23 -5.01
CA ILE A 242 8.35 0.38 -5.56
C ILE A 242 8.15 1.87 -5.84
N GLY A 243 8.98 2.72 -5.26
CA GLY A 243 9.02 4.15 -5.55
C GLY A 243 10.32 4.57 -6.19
N GLY A 244 10.27 5.55 -7.10
CA GLY A 244 11.44 6.10 -7.79
C GLY A 244 11.62 5.56 -9.20
N GLY A 245 11.72 6.48 -10.17
CA GLY A 245 11.89 6.16 -11.60
C GLY A 245 10.61 5.83 -12.36
N ILE A 246 9.42 5.92 -11.74
CA ILE A 246 8.15 5.63 -12.41
C ILE A 246 7.65 6.86 -13.16
N ARG A 247 8.12 7.02 -14.40
CA ARG A 247 7.84 8.18 -15.27
C ARG A 247 8.16 7.87 -16.72
N ASP A 248 7.75 8.77 -17.61
CA ASP A 248 8.20 8.76 -19.00
C ASP A 248 9.73 8.88 -19.03
N THR A 249 10.38 7.96 -19.75
CA THR A 249 11.84 7.90 -19.85
C THR A 249 12.26 7.85 -21.31
N THR A 250 13.38 8.48 -21.64
CA THR A 250 13.99 8.36 -22.97
C THR A 250 15.23 7.50 -22.86
N ASP A 251 15.32 6.45 -23.67
CA ASP A 251 16.56 5.68 -23.79
C ASP A 251 17.62 6.52 -24.53
N PRO A 252 18.75 6.84 -23.89
CA PRO A 252 19.77 7.71 -24.49
C PRO A 252 20.47 7.07 -25.70
N GLU A 253 20.46 5.73 -25.84
CA GLU A 253 21.13 5.05 -26.95
C GLU A 253 20.24 4.98 -28.20
N THR A 254 18.96 4.69 -28.01
CA THR A 254 18.01 4.48 -29.12
C THR A 254 17.15 5.72 -29.41
N GLY A 255 17.10 6.68 -28.49
CA GLY A 255 16.18 7.82 -28.53
C GLY A 255 14.72 7.45 -28.29
N ARG A 256 14.42 6.18 -27.97
CA ARG A 256 13.06 5.69 -27.76
C ARG A 256 12.50 6.25 -26.46
N VAL A 257 11.30 6.83 -26.52
CA VAL A 257 10.53 7.21 -25.33
C VAL A 257 9.73 5.99 -24.87
N ALA A 258 9.95 5.55 -23.63
CA ALA A 258 9.09 4.59 -22.94
C ALA A 258 8.15 5.33 -22.00
N PRO A 259 6.82 5.20 -22.17
CA PRO A 259 5.85 5.82 -21.28
C PRO A 259 5.91 5.26 -19.84
N ALA A 260 5.46 6.04 -18.87
CA ALA A 260 5.38 5.65 -17.47
C ALA A 260 4.59 4.34 -17.27
N LEU A 261 3.52 4.13 -18.05
CA LEU A 261 2.76 2.88 -18.05
C LEU A 261 3.62 1.66 -18.43
N GLU A 262 4.50 1.79 -19.43
CA GLU A 262 5.41 0.71 -19.81
C GLU A 262 6.41 0.42 -18.69
N VAL A 263 6.96 1.48 -18.08
CA VAL A 263 7.88 1.35 -16.95
C VAL A 263 7.20 0.67 -15.77
N ALA A 264 6.00 1.11 -15.37
CA ALA A 264 5.23 0.49 -14.29
C ALA A 264 4.90 -0.98 -14.61
N THR A 265 4.52 -1.29 -15.85
CA THR A 265 4.28 -2.66 -16.32
C THR A 265 5.49 -3.56 -16.13
N LEU A 266 6.71 -3.06 -16.40
CA LEU A 266 7.94 -3.82 -16.17
C LEU A 266 8.13 -4.11 -14.68
N TYR A 267 7.93 -3.12 -13.82
CA TYR A 267 8.00 -3.29 -12.36
C TYR A 267 6.98 -4.28 -11.83
N PHE A 268 5.73 -4.23 -12.30
CA PHE A 268 4.69 -5.19 -11.93
C PHE A 268 5.05 -6.61 -12.35
N LYS A 269 5.54 -6.79 -13.59
CA LYS A 269 6.02 -8.10 -14.08
C LYS A 269 7.24 -8.63 -13.32
N SER A 270 8.00 -7.75 -12.69
CA SER A 270 9.14 -8.10 -11.84
C SER A 270 8.77 -8.38 -10.39
N GLY A 271 7.52 -8.20 -9.97
CA GLY A 271 7.04 -8.59 -8.65
C GLY A 271 6.56 -7.44 -7.76
N ALA A 272 6.61 -6.19 -8.22
CA ALA A 272 5.90 -5.10 -7.55
C ALA A 272 4.38 -5.28 -7.67
N ASP A 273 3.65 -4.87 -6.64
CA ASP A 273 2.19 -4.82 -6.64
C ASP A 273 1.69 -3.37 -6.77
N LYS A 274 2.50 -2.41 -6.33
CA LYS A 274 2.21 -0.98 -6.36
C LYS A 274 3.42 -0.18 -6.80
N VAL A 275 3.18 0.92 -7.50
CA VAL A 275 4.20 1.91 -7.88
C VAL A 275 3.95 3.23 -7.16
N SER A 276 5.02 3.89 -6.74
CA SER A 276 4.97 5.18 -6.06
C SER A 276 5.51 6.32 -6.93
N ILE A 277 4.67 7.35 -7.11
CA ILE A 277 4.95 8.54 -7.93
C ILE A 277 5.21 9.73 -7.00
N GLY A 278 6.35 10.41 -7.19
CA GLY A 278 6.79 11.54 -6.35
C GLY A 278 6.69 12.89 -7.06
N SER A 279 7.84 13.41 -7.51
CA SER A 279 7.94 14.78 -8.09
C SER A 279 7.01 15.04 -9.28
N ASP A 280 6.77 14.04 -10.11
CA ASP A 280 5.87 14.16 -11.26
C ASP A 280 4.41 14.36 -10.83
N ALA A 281 4.01 13.89 -9.64
CA ALA A 281 2.68 14.13 -9.08
C ALA A 281 2.46 15.61 -8.75
N VAL A 282 3.49 16.29 -8.24
CA VAL A 282 3.45 17.74 -7.94
C VAL A 282 3.30 18.54 -9.23
N THR A 283 4.09 18.21 -10.25
CA THR A 283 4.01 18.89 -11.56
C THR A 283 2.66 18.63 -12.25
N ALA A 284 2.14 17.41 -12.13
CA ALA A 284 0.81 17.07 -12.62
C ALA A 284 -0.29 17.87 -11.90
N ALA A 285 -0.21 18.00 -10.57
CA ALA A 285 -1.17 18.78 -9.79
C ALA A 285 -1.15 20.27 -10.13
N GLU A 286 0.03 20.86 -10.33
CA GLU A 286 0.16 22.25 -10.82
C GLU A 286 -0.54 22.41 -12.17
N ALA A 287 -0.31 21.49 -13.11
CA ALA A 287 -0.96 21.52 -14.42
C ALA A 287 -2.49 21.34 -14.33
N TYR A 288 -2.96 20.49 -13.42
CA TYR A 288 -4.38 20.28 -13.15
C TYR A 288 -5.07 21.53 -12.60
N HIS A 289 -4.47 22.21 -11.62
CA HIS A 289 -5.04 23.47 -11.10
C HIS A 289 -4.96 24.59 -12.15
N ALA A 290 -3.87 24.68 -12.90
CA ALA A 290 -3.72 25.64 -14.00
C ALA A 290 -4.72 25.42 -15.14
N SER A 291 -5.16 24.18 -15.37
CA SER A 291 -6.19 23.81 -16.36
C SER A 291 -7.62 23.91 -15.84
N ASN A 292 -7.84 24.63 -14.73
CA ASN A 292 -9.13 24.71 -14.04
C ASN A 292 -9.69 23.32 -13.68
N LYS A 293 -8.84 22.48 -13.10
CA LYS A 293 -9.16 21.14 -12.59
C LYS A 293 -9.57 20.15 -13.70
N THR A 294 -8.94 20.26 -14.87
CA THR A 294 -9.20 19.37 -16.01
C THR A 294 -8.16 18.26 -16.08
N LEU A 295 -8.63 17.01 -16.12
CA LEU A 295 -7.79 15.82 -16.32
C LEU A 295 -7.18 15.81 -17.72
N SER A 296 -5.92 15.41 -17.81
CA SER A 296 -5.17 15.39 -19.06
C SER A 296 -5.29 14.06 -19.81
N GLY A 297 -5.57 12.98 -19.08
CA GLY A 297 -5.54 11.59 -19.55
C GLY A 297 -4.13 11.11 -19.94
N LYS A 298 -3.07 11.80 -19.48
CA LYS A 298 -1.69 11.58 -19.95
C LYS A 298 -0.68 11.44 -18.82
N THR A 299 -1.03 11.80 -17.60
CA THR A 299 -0.09 11.68 -16.47
C THR A 299 0.19 10.21 -16.17
N ALA A 300 1.32 9.94 -15.51
CA ALA A 300 1.62 8.60 -15.01
C ALA A 300 0.51 8.08 -14.08
N ILE A 301 -0.09 8.93 -13.25
CA ILE A 301 -1.19 8.56 -12.34
C ILE A 301 -2.41 8.10 -13.15
N GLU A 302 -2.86 8.91 -14.12
CA GLU A 302 -4.03 8.60 -14.96
C GLU A 302 -3.81 7.31 -15.76
N THR A 303 -2.70 7.22 -16.49
CA THR A 303 -2.44 6.09 -17.39
C THR A 303 -2.22 4.75 -16.66
N ILE A 304 -1.56 4.76 -15.49
CA ILE A 304 -1.33 3.55 -14.71
C ILE A 304 -2.61 3.12 -13.98
N SER A 305 -3.35 4.07 -13.40
CA SER A 305 -4.60 3.75 -12.70
C SER A 305 -5.71 3.30 -13.65
N GLU A 306 -5.78 3.83 -14.87
CA GLU A 306 -6.71 3.35 -15.89
C GLU A 306 -6.42 1.89 -16.28
N ALA A 307 -5.15 1.50 -16.36
CA ALA A 307 -4.76 0.16 -16.78
C ALA A 307 -4.79 -0.89 -15.65
N TYR A 308 -4.41 -0.50 -14.43
CA TYR A 308 -4.20 -1.42 -13.30
C TYR A 308 -5.13 -1.16 -12.10
N GLY A 309 -6.00 -0.16 -12.19
CA GLY A 309 -6.84 0.33 -11.10
C GLY A 309 -6.10 1.28 -10.16
N ALA A 310 -6.86 2.13 -9.47
CA ALA A 310 -6.32 3.12 -8.53
C ALA A 310 -5.42 2.47 -7.47
N GLN A 311 -5.78 1.27 -7.02
CA GLN A 311 -5.04 0.51 -6.01
C GLN A 311 -3.57 0.23 -6.35
N ALA A 312 -3.17 0.33 -7.61
CA ALA A 312 -1.80 0.11 -8.06
C ALA A 312 -0.91 1.36 -7.95
N VAL A 313 -1.51 2.54 -7.73
CA VAL A 313 -0.83 3.84 -7.75
C VAL A 313 -0.80 4.47 -6.37
N VAL A 314 0.39 4.58 -5.82
CA VAL A 314 0.69 5.32 -4.59
C VAL A 314 1.30 6.68 -4.98
N VAL A 315 0.95 7.75 -4.28
CA VAL A 315 1.61 9.05 -4.44
C VAL A 315 2.42 9.38 -3.20
N SER A 316 3.74 9.49 -3.36
CA SER A 316 4.65 9.94 -2.30
C SER A 316 4.65 11.46 -2.24
N VAL A 317 4.20 12.00 -1.11
CA VAL A 317 4.16 13.43 -0.87
C VAL A 317 5.18 13.80 0.19
N ASP A 318 5.93 14.88 -0.06
CA ASP A 318 6.95 15.42 0.84
C ASP A 318 6.60 16.86 1.26
N PRO A 319 5.62 17.06 2.16
CA PRO A 319 5.25 18.38 2.65
C PRO A 319 6.25 18.92 3.68
N LYS A 320 6.36 20.24 3.70
CA LYS A 320 7.11 21.01 4.71
C LYS A 320 6.21 22.08 5.31
N ARG A 321 6.20 22.19 6.64
CA ARG A 321 5.37 23.15 7.35
C ARG A 321 5.83 24.59 7.09
N VAL A 322 4.88 25.48 6.86
CA VAL A 322 5.08 26.92 6.68
C VAL A 322 4.14 27.68 7.60
N TYR A 323 4.71 28.41 8.55
CA TYR A 323 3.96 29.23 9.51
C TYR A 323 3.50 30.54 8.90
N VAL A 324 2.29 30.98 9.27
CA VAL A 324 1.68 32.24 8.84
C VAL A 324 0.94 32.92 10.00
N PRO A 325 0.88 34.27 10.04
CA PRO A 325 0.30 34.97 11.18
C PRO A 325 -1.22 34.81 11.30
N SER A 326 -1.92 34.55 10.18
CA SER A 326 -3.37 34.30 10.14
C SER A 326 -3.73 33.44 8.92
N ALA A 327 -4.93 32.86 8.92
CA ALA A 327 -5.43 32.05 7.80
C ALA A 327 -5.45 32.82 6.46
N ASP A 328 -5.78 34.11 6.49
CA ASP A 328 -5.91 34.93 5.26
C ASP A 328 -4.55 35.45 4.74
N SER A 329 -3.44 35.12 5.39
CA SER A 329 -2.10 35.59 4.99
C SER A 329 -1.52 34.84 3.79
N THR A 330 -2.21 33.81 3.30
CA THR A 330 -1.82 32.99 2.17
C THR A 330 -3.06 32.49 1.44
N PRO A 331 -3.03 32.29 0.11
CA PRO A 331 -4.13 31.63 -0.61
C PRO A 331 -4.21 30.12 -0.31
N HIS A 332 -3.19 29.55 0.34
CA HIS A 332 -3.10 28.13 0.64
C HIS A 332 -4.00 27.70 1.79
N HIS A 333 -4.35 26.41 1.81
CA HIS A 333 -5.12 25.84 2.91
C HIS A 333 -4.32 25.83 4.22
N THR A 334 -4.74 26.65 5.19
CA THR A 334 -4.12 26.74 6.53
C THR A 334 -4.94 26.01 7.59
N ILE A 335 -4.27 25.55 8.64
CA ILE A 335 -4.87 25.11 9.89
C ILE A 335 -4.35 25.95 11.06
N GLU A 336 -5.14 26.05 12.12
CA GLU A 336 -4.62 26.44 13.43
C GLU A 336 -3.76 25.29 13.96
N THR A 337 -2.61 25.62 14.55
CA THR A 337 -1.66 24.64 15.05
C THR A 337 -1.38 24.81 16.53
N SER A 338 -1.24 23.68 17.21
CA SER A 338 -0.78 23.58 18.59
C SER A 338 0.70 23.94 18.74
N ASN A 339 1.49 23.85 17.67
CA ASN A 339 2.91 24.16 17.66
C ASN A 339 3.10 25.59 17.14
N SER A 340 3.19 26.57 18.04
CA SER A 340 3.38 27.96 17.61
C SER A 340 4.68 28.15 16.82
N GLY A 341 4.60 28.97 15.77
CA GLY A 341 5.75 29.32 14.94
C GLY A 341 6.82 30.13 15.68
N PRO A 342 8.01 30.31 15.10
CA PRO A 342 9.13 30.99 15.73
C PRO A 342 8.84 32.43 16.20
N ASN A 343 7.87 33.10 15.58
CA ASN A 343 7.45 34.47 15.93
C ASN A 343 6.06 34.50 16.61
N GLY A 344 5.57 33.36 17.09
CA GLY A 344 4.26 33.22 17.71
C GLY A 344 3.11 33.05 16.71
N GLU A 345 3.40 32.71 15.45
CA GLU A 345 2.38 32.35 14.46
C GLU A 345 1.54 31.18 14.95
N LYS A 346 0.21 31.28 14.83
CA LYS A 346 -0.72 30.23 15.28
C LYS A 346 -1.32 29.41 14.14
N PHE A 347 -1.00 29.77 12.90
CA PHE A 347 -1.49 29.10 11.72
C PHE A 347 -0.31 28.55 10.90
N CYS A 348 -0.55 27.45 10.22
CA CYS A 348 0.40 26.93 9.25
C CYS A 348 -0.31 26.26 8.07
N TRP A 349 0.40 26.18 6.95
CA TRP A 349 0.06 25.30 5.82
C TRP A 349 1.27 24.41 5.53
N TYR A 350 1.12 23.45 4.61
CA TYR A 350 2.21 22.55 4.24
C TYR A 350 2.52 22.69 2.75
N ALA A 351 3.70 23.22 2.45
CA ALA A 351 4.19 23.37 1.09
C ALA A 351 4.73 22.04 0.57
N CYS A 352 4.33 21.68 -0.65
CA CYS A 352 4.85 20.50 -1.32
C CYS A 352 6.27 20.74 -1.85
N THR A 353 7.05 19.68 -1.93
CA THR A 353 8.41 19.72 -2.46
C THR A 353 8.63 18.66 -3.53
N ILE A 354 9.66 18.87 -4.35
CA ILE A 354 10.10 17.93 -5.39
C ILE A 354 11.60 17.66 -5.27
N LYS A 355 12.11 16.75 -6.11
CA LYS A 355 13.51 16.33 -6.16
C LYS A 355 14.04 15.79 -4.82
N GLY A 356 13.17 15.14 -4.05
CA GLY A 356 13.48 14.61 -2.72
C GLY A 356 13.68 15.72 -1.68
N GLY A 357 12.68 16.60 -1.53
CA GLY A 357 12.70 17.67 -0.53
C GLY A 357 13.54 18.91 -0.85
N ARG A 358 14.26 18.94 -1.98
CA ARG A 358 15.27 19.97 -2.27
C ARG A 358 14.71 21.23 -2.92
N GLU A 359 13.53 21.15 -3.52
CA GLU A 359 12.88 22.28 -4.19
C GLU A 359 11.45 22.39 -3.68
N THR A 360 11.12 23.50 -3.04
CA THR A 360 9.76 23.83 -2.60
C THR A 360 8.95 24.43 -3.74
N ARG A 361 7.68 24.04 -3.85
CA ARG A 361 6.74 24.52 -4.85
C ARG A 361 5.66 25.38 -4.20
N ASP A 362 5.10 26.29 -4.97
CA ASP A 362 3.95 27.11 -4.57
C ASP A 362 2.65 26.31 -4.73
N LEU A 363 2.58 25.19 -4.01
CA LEU A 363 1.48 24.24 -4.02
C LEU A 363 1.34 23.67 -2.62
N ASP A 364 0.15 23.78 -2.04
CA ASP A 364 -0.11 23.20 -0.72
C ASP A 364 -0.50 21.72 -0.81
N VAL A 365 -0.36 21.02 0.31
CA VAL A 365 -0.64 19.58 0.39
C VAL A 365 -2.09 19.26 0.04
N VAL A 366 -3.08 20.09 0.40
CA VAL A 366 -4.48 19.83 0.07
C VAL A 366 -4.73 19.96 -1.43
N GLN A 367 -4.12 20.95 -2.08
CA GLN A 367 -4.15 21.10 -3.53
C GLN A 367 -3.54 19.88 -4.24
N LEU A 368 -2.41 19.37 -3.76
CA LEU A 368 -1.78 18.18 -4.33
C LEU A 368 -2.66 16.93 -4.14
N LEU A 369 -3.10 16.67 -2.92
CA LEU A 369 -3.84 15.45 -2.57
C LEU A 369 -5.16 15.35 -3.35
N THR A 370 -5.91 16.45 -3.44
CA THR A 370 -7.18 16.49 -4.19
C THR A 370 -6.96 16.32 -5.70
N ALA A 371 -5.87 16.85 -6.25
CA ALA A 371 -5.55 16.68 -7.67
C ALA A 371 -5.18 15.23 -8.00
N VAL A 372 -4.34 14.58 -7.18
CA VAL A 372 -3.88 13.22 -7.48
C VAL A 372 -4.96 12.17 -7.25
N GLU A 373 -5.86 12.37 -6.27
CA GLU A 373 -7.05 11.54 -6.12
C GLU A 373 -7.94 11.65 -7.37
N ALA A 374 -8.17 12.86 -7.88
CA ALA A 374 -8.94 13.06 -9.11
C ALA A 374 -8.30 12.40 -10.34
N MET A 375 -6.96 12.30 -10.37
CA MET A 375 -6.21 11.62 -11.42
C MET A 375 -6.24 10.09 -11.32
N GLY A 376 -6.76 9.53 -10.22
CA GLY A 376 -6.86 8.09 -10.02
C GLY A 376 -5.78 7.47 -9.13
N ALA A 377 -5.05 8.26 -8.32
CA ALA A 377 -4.24 7.69 -7.26
C ALA A 377 -5.12 6.90 -6.27
N GLY A 378 -4.68 5.75 -5.81
CA GLY A 378 -5.44 4.92 -4.86
C GLY A 378 -4.86 4.88 -3.46
N GLU A 379 -3.71 5.52 -3.21
CA GLU A 379 -3.11 5.60 -1.88
C GLU A 379 -2.12 6.77 -1.80
N ILE A 380 -2.06 7.42 -0.64
CA ILE A 380 -1.12 8.50 -0.36
C ILE A 380 -0.05 8.00 0.61
N LEU A 381 1.21 8.08 0.21
CA LEU A 381 2.35 7.97 1.13
C LEU A 381 2.70 9.38 1.64
N LEU A 382 2.19 9.71 2.83
CA LEU A 382 2.33 11.05 3.41
C LEU A 382 3.58 11.10 4.28
N ASN A 383 4.70 11.52 3.69
CA ASN A 383 5.91 11.82 4.44
C ASN A 383 5.77 13.17 5.16
N CYS A 384 6.75 13.51 6.00
CA CYS A 384 6.83 14.82 6.62
C CYS A 384 8.30 15.21 6.76
N ILE A 385 8.73 16.22 6.00
CA ILE A 385 10.13 16.65 5.95
C ILE A 385 10.62 17.04 7.35
N ASP A 386 9.79 17.76 8.11
CA ASP A 386 10.17 18.27 9.43
C ASP A 386 10.25 17.18 10.51
N LYS A 387 9.64 16.01 10.26
CA LYS A 387 9.68 14.85 11.18
C LYS A 387 10.68 13.78 10.76
N ASP A 388 11.19 13.82 9.53
CA ASP A 388 12.09 12.78 9.04
C ASP A 388 13.38 12.69 9.87
N GLY A 389 13.83 11.47 10.15
CA GLY A 389 15.00 11.19 10.98
C GLY A 389 14.87 11.52 12.47
N THR A 390 13.88 12.31 12.90
CA THR A 390 13.77 12.81 14.28
C THR A 390 13.47 11.73 15.32
N ASN A 391 12.84 10.63 14.91
CA ASN A 391 12.32 9.59 15.81
C ASN A 391 11.44 10.17 16.93
N SER A 392 10.63 11.21 16.64
CA SER A 392 9.82 11.97 17.62
C SER A 392 8.30 11.83 17.44
N GLY A 393 7.86 10.87 16.62
CA GLY A 393 6.45 10.68 16.29
C GLY A 393 6.08 11.29 14.95
N PHE A 394 4.90 10.92 14.44
CA PHE A 394 4.38 11.43 13.18
C PHE A 394 3.83 12.86 13.34
N ASP A 395 3.59 13.57 12.24
CA ASP A 395 2.86 14.85 12.28
C ASP A 395 1.35 14.59 12.23
N LEU A 396 0.70 14.58 13.40
CA LEU A 396 -0.73 14.29 13.53
C LEU A 396 -1.63 15.36 12.88
N GLU A 397 -1.20 16.62 12.87
CA GLU A 397 -1.95 17.73 12.27
C GLU A 397 -1.96 17.60 10.74
N LEU A 398 -0.81 17.25 10.15
CA LEU A 398 -0.68 16.94 8.73
C LEU A 398 -1.56 15.75 8.32
N ILE A 399 -1.57 14.68 9.11
CA ILE A 399 -2.37 13.49 8.83
C ILE A 399 -3.86 13.81 8.89
N LYS A 400 -4.32 14.54 9.92
CA LYS A 400 -5.72 14.99 10.02
C LYS A 400 -6.13 15.86 8.83
N MET A 401 -5.25 16.78 8.41
CA MET A 401 -5.47 17.61 7.22
C MET A 401 -5.59 16.76 5.95
N ALA A 402 -4.70 15.79 5.76
CA ALA A 402 -4.76 14.89 4.60
C ALA A 402 -6.03 14.04 4.58
N LYS A 403 -6.41 13.43 5.72
CA LYS A 403 -7.65 12.64 5.84
C LYS A 403 -8.91 13.46 5.62
N ALA A 404 -8.89 14.76 5.92
CA ALA A 404 -10.00 15.66 5.61
C ALA A 404 -10.06 16.04 4.12
N ALA A 405 -8.93 15.99 3.41
CA ALA A 405 -8.81 16.41 2.01
C ALA A 405 -9.21 15.32 1.00
N VAL A 406 -8.99 14.04 1.30
CA VAL A 406 -9.18 12.93 0.35
C VAL A 406 -9.94 11.74 0.94
N ARG A 407 -10.49 10.91 0.06
CA ARG A 407 -11.22 9.67 0.36
C ARG A 407 -10.42 8.40 0.01
N ILE A 408 -9.21 8.54 -0.52
CA ILE A 408 -8.27 7.42 -0.68
C ILE A 408 -7.45 7.16 0.60
N PRO A 409 -6.95 5.93 0.81
CA PRO A 409 -6.09 5.60 1.94
C PRO A 409 -4.86 6.51 2.09
N VAL A 410 -4.53 6.87 3.33
CA VAL A 410 -3.34 7.66 3.70
C VAL A 410 -2.44 6.82 4.61
N ILE A 411 -1.18 6.72 4.24
CA ILE A 411 -0.09 6.11 5.01
C ILE A 411 0.66 7.23 5.74
N ALA A 412 0.73 7.17 7.07
CA ALA A 412 1.61 8.02 7.85
C ALA A 412 3.08 7.57 7.71
N SER A 413 3.96 8.50 7.35
CA SER A 413 5.40 8.27 7.20
C SER A 413 6.20 9.42 7.81
N SER A 414 7.49 9.20 8.03
CA SER A 414 8.46 10.10 8.68
C SER A 414 8.18 10.38 10.18
N GLY A 415 9.18 10.13 11.04
CA GLY A 415 9.14 10.44 12.48
C GLY A 415 8.95 9.26 13.43
N ALA A 416 8.50 8.09 12.94
CA ALA A 416 8.41 6.88 13.75
C ALA A 416 9.78 6.45 14.33
N GLY A 417 9.80 6.13 15.63
CA GLY A 417 11.01 5.77 16.38
C GLY A 417 10.82 4.65 17.38
N ASN A 418 9.60 4.41 17.83
CA ASN A 418 9.22 3.35 18.76
C ASN A 418 7.76 2.94 18.52
N ALA A 419 7.29 1.89 19.20
CA ALA A 419 5.92 1.38 19.03
C ALA A 419 4.82 2.37 19.49
N ASN A 420 5.09 3.23 20.47
CA ASN A 420 4.10 4.19 20.95
C ASN A 420 3.72 5.21 19.88
N HIS A 421 4.64 5.59 18.99
CA HIS A 421 4.32 6.48 17.86
C HIS A 421 3.31 5.84 16.89
N PHE A 422 3.32 4.52 16.75
CA PHE A 422 2.30 3.81 15.98
C PHE A 422 0.97 3.76 16.72
N ALA A 423 0.99 3.52 18.03
CA ALA A 423 -0.24 3.53 18.84
C ALA A 423 -0.91 4.91 18.78
N GLU A 424 -0.13 5.97 19.06
CA GLU A 424 -0.58 7.36 19.02
C GLU A 424 -1.20 7.72 17.67
N VAL A 425 -0.53 7.42 16.54
CA VAL A 425 -1.09 7.80 15.23
C VAL A 425 -2.38 7.06 14.89
N PHE A 426 -2.54 5.80 15.29
CA PHE A 426 -3.77 5.03 15.05
C PHE A 426 -4.91 5.38 16.01
N GLU A 427 -4.60 5.92 17.18
CA GLU A 427 -5.58 6.32 18.20
C GLU A 427 -6.04 7.77 18.00
N GLU A 428 -5.12 8.67 17.64
CA GLU A 428 -5.37 10.10 17.54
C GLU A 428 -5.79 10.56 16.13
N THR A 429 -5.73 9.67 15.12
CA THR A 429 -6.06 9.98 13.74
C THR A 429 -6.77 8.83 13.04
N ASP A 430 -7.47 9.14 11.93
CA ASP A 430 -8.10 8.15 11.06
C ASP A 430 -7.15 7.63 9.97
N VAL A 431 -5.85 7.52 10.26
CA VAL A 431 -4.85 7.01 9.30
C VAL A 431 -5.12 5.54 8.94
N ASP A 432 -4.87 5.18 7.69
CA ASP A 432 -5.14 3.83 7.17
C ASP A 432 -3.96 2.87 7.38
N ALA A 433 -2.73 3.40 7.41
CA ALA A 433 -1.51 2.63 7.67
C ALA A 433 -0.39 3.51 8.23
N ALA A 434 0.64 2.89 8.79
CA ALA A 434 1.82 3.58 9.26
C ALA A 434 3.09 2.89 8.78
N LEU A 435 4.07 3.68 8.34
CA LEU A 435 5.32 3.22 7.76
C LEU A 435 6.48 3.51 8.71
N GLY A 436 7.30 2.48 8.94
CA GLY A 436 8.58 2.59 9.64
C GLY A 436 9.74 2.23 8.71
N ALA A 437 10.83 2.98 8.83
CA ALA A 437 12.07 2.69 8.10
C ALA A 437 13.25 2.44 9.04
N GLY A 438 13.55 3.36 9.95
CA GLY A 438 14.88 3.40 10.62
C GLY A 438 15.00 2.53 11.81
N MET A 439 14.00 2.61 12.68
CA MET A 439 13.86 1.69 13.79
C MET A 439 13.91 0.23 13.34
N PHE A 440 13.29 -0.11 12.20
CA PHE A 440 13.33 -1.46 11.62
C PHE A 440 14.67 -1.77 10.96
N HIS A 441 15.26 -0.80 10.24
CA HIS A 441 16.55 -1.00 9.58
C HIS A 441 17.68 -1.25 10.59
N ARG A 442 17.74 -0.43 11.65
CA ARG A 442 18.72 -0.50 12.75
C ARG A 442 18.45 -1.62 13.76
N GLY A 443 17.28 -2.27 13.68
CA GLY A 443 16.90 -3.36 14.59
C GLY A 443 16.58 -2.88 16.01
N GLU A 444 16.35 -1.59 16.21
CA GLU A 444 15.86 -1.02 17.49
C GLU A 444 14.48 -1.58 17.83
N TRP A 445 13.67 -1.77 16.80
CA TRP A 445 12.38 -2.43 16.84
C TRP A 445 12.24 -3.34 15.63
N THR A 446 11.48 -4.42 15.79
CA THR A 446 10.96 -5.24 14.69
C THR A 446 9.50 -4.91 14.46
N VAL A 447 8.96 -5.23 13.28
CA VAL A 447 7.52 -5.06 13.02
C VAL A 447 6.68 -5.88 14.00
N LYS A 448 7.12 -7.11 14.31
CA LYS A 448 6.47 -7.98 15.29
C LYS A 448 6.38 -7.31 16.66
N GLN A 449 7.46 -6.71 17.17
CA GLN A 449 7.44 -6.00 18.45
C GLN A 449 6.48 -4.82 18.44
N VAL A 450 6.43 -4.04 17.35
CA VAL A 450 5.44 -2.96 17.22
C VAL A 450 4.02 -3.52 17.30
N LYS A 451 3.72 -4.57 16.53
CA LYS A 451 2.40 -5.22 16.54
C LYS A 451 2.05 -5.82 17.90
N ASP A 452 3.01 -6.40 18.61
CA ASP A 452 2.79 -6.96 19.94
C ASP A 452 2.39 -5.85 20.94
N GLU A 453 2.98 -4.65 20.85
CA GLU A 453 2.56 -3.48 21.66
C GLU A 453 1.17 -2.97 21.25
N LEU A 454 0.89 -2.81 19.96
CA LEU A 454 -0.43 -2.38 19.48
C LEU A 454 -1.53 -3.36 19.90
N LYS A 455 -1.23 -4.67 19.92
CA LYS A 455 -2.18 -5.68 20.39
C LYS A 455 -2.54 -5.49 21.87
N LYS A 456 -1.61 -5.01 22.70
CA LYS A 456 -1.87 -4.74 24.14
C LYS A 456 -2.83 -3.56 24.34
N THR A 457 -2.83 -2.57 23.43
CA THR A 457 -3.80 -1.45 23.46
C THR A 457 -5.15 -1.83 22.85
N GLY A 458 -5.31 -3.08 22.42
CA GLY A 458 -6.56 -3.61 21.86
C GLY A 458 -6.74 -3.36 20.37
N LEU A 459 -5.75 -2.74 19.69
CA LEU A 459 -5.76 -2.53 18.25
C LEU A 459 -5.68 -3.86 17.50
N LEU A 460 -6.44 -3.96 16.41
CA LEU A 460 -6.46 -5.14 15.56
C LEU A 460 -5.23 -5.13 14.64
N VAL A 461 -4.34 -6.10 14.77
CA VAL A 461 -3.13 -6.24 13.94
C VAL A 461 -3.09 -7.61 13.26
N ARG A 462 -2.47 -7.70 12.09
CA ARG A 462 -2.24 -9.00 11.44
C ARG A 462 -1.22 -9.80 12.25
N LYS A 463 -1.60 -11.01 12.67
CA LYS A 463 -0.70 -12.00 13.25
C LYS A 463 0.24 -12.57 12.17
N PHE A 464 1.52 -12.70 12.49
CA PHE A 464 2.43 -13.48 11.67
C PHE A 464 2.17 -14.98 11.89
N GLU A 465 1.93 -15.72 10.82
CA GLU A 465 1.73 -17.16 10.82
C GLU A 465 3.00 -17.82 10.26
N GLU A 466 3.59 -18.77 11.00
CA GLU A 466 4.90 -19.35 10.70
C GLU A 466 4.83 -20.59 9.77
N GLU A 467 3.66 -21.22 9.61
CA GLU A 467 3.53 -22.54 8.96
C GLU A 467 2.44 -22.63 7.89
N VAL A 468 2.67 -23.51 6.90
CA VAL A 468 1.73 -23.93 5.83
C VAL A 468 1.73 -25.43 5.62
#